data_AF-A0A7V1JIX1-F1
#
_entry.id   AF-A0A7V1JIX1-F1
#
_cell.length_a   1.000
_cell.length_b   1.000
_cell.length_c   1.000
_cell.angle_alpha   90.00
_cell.angle_beta   90.00
_cell.angle_gamma   90.00
#
_symmetry.space_group_name_H-M   'P 1'
#
loop_
_entity.id
_entity.type
_entity.pdbx_description
1 polymer ?
#
loop_
_entity_poly.entity_id
_entity_poly.type
_entity_poly.pdbx_seq_one_letter_code
_entity_poly.pdbx_strand_id
1 'polypeptide(L)'
;MTPDDLQALIERLAQGPVVATETGRHLYLWHGDPEVVENIVPPSLRQHLDLRVLVRQLPRTPYAAAEAQRLLRAEIERELREQMTRAPHQVLLVSGCSLLARYRVPLRPFYSFVSDRRVVILVIPRQESEFIPPAELPGFIRLDPAATFTALSRAIGEQSVVQD
;
A
#
# COMPACT_ATOMS: atom_id res chain seq x y z
N MET A 1 -1.51 -15.46 1.32
CA MET A 1 -0.06 -15.58 1.14
C MET A 1 0.60 -15.42 2.50
N THR A 2 1.68 -16.13 2.80
CA THR A 2 2.39 -16.03 4.09
C THR A 2 3.56 -15.03 4.03
N PRO A 3 4.09 -14.55 5.17
CA PRO A 3 5.31 -13.75 5.20
C PRO A 3 6.52 -14.46 4.56
N ASP A 4 6.63 -15.79 4.76
CA ASP A 4 7.69 -16.60 4.15
C ASP A 4 7.57 -16.64 2.61
N ASP A 5 6.34 -16.75 2.09
CA ASP A 5 6.10 -16.68 0.63
C ASP A 5 6.54 -15.31 0.07
N LEU A 6 6.30 -14.23 0.83
CA LEU A 6 6.68 -12.87 0.46
C LEU A 6 8.20 -12.71 0.46
N GLN A 7 8.86 -13.24 1.50
CA GLN A 7 10.31 -13.25 1.59
C GLN A 7 10.94 -14.00 0.42
N ALA A 8 10.47 -15.22 0.12
CA ALA A 8 10.98 -16.01 -1.01
C ALA A 8 10.79 -15.27 -2.35
N LEU A 9 9.67 -14.55 -2.53
CA LEU A 9 9.45 -13.73 -3.72
C LEU A 9 10.45 -12.58 -3.83
N ILE A 10 10.72 -11.87 -2.73
CA ILE A 10 11.66 -10.75 -2.70
C ILE A 10 13.10 -11.22 -2.90
N GLU A 11 13.48 -12.36 -2.33
CA GLU A 11 14.79 -12.98 -2.55
C GLU A 11 15.01 -13.32 -4.03
N ARG A 12 13.98 -13.85 -4.70
CA ARG A 12 14.03 -14.09 -6.16
C ARG A 12 14.13 -12.78 -6.95
N LEU A 13 13.42 -11.72 -6.54
CA LEU A 13 13.49 -10.40 -7.17
C LEU A 13 14.89 -9.79 -7.07
N ALA A 14 15.59 -10.04 -5.96
CA ALA A 14 16.97 -9.60 -5.77
C ALA A 14 17.93 -10.25 -6.80
N GLN A 15 17.64 -11.48 -7.21
CA GLN A 15 18.46 -12.23 -8.17
C GLN A 15 18.13 -11.90 -9.63
N GLY A 16 16.91 -11.45 -9.92
CA GLY A 16 16.47 -11.19 -11.29
C GLY A 16 14.99 -10.84 -11.41
N PRO A 17 14.49 -10.63 -12.63
CA PRO A 17 13.06 -10.43 -12.86
C PRO A 17 12.26 -11.66 -12.41
N VAL A 18 11.18 -11.42 -11.68
CA VAL A 18 10.23 -12.44 -11.24
C VAL A 18 8.92 -12.21 -11.98
N VAL A 19 8.45 -13.21 -12.72
CA VAL A 19 7.12 -13.13 -13.33
C VAL A 19 6.08 -13.35 -12.24
N ALA A 20 5.07 -12.48 -12.19
CA ALA A 20 3.97 -12.66 -11.27
C ALA A 20 3.23 -13.97 -11.61
N THR A 21 3.01 -14.84 -10.62
CA THR A 21 2.32 -16.12 -10.80
C THR A 21 0.86 -15.92 -11.20
N GLU A 22 0.15 -17.01 -11.53
CA GLU A 22 -1.23 -17.08 -12.06
C GLU A 22 -2.30 -16.23 -11.32
N THR A 23 -1.97 -15.67 -10.15
CA THR A 23 -2.86 -14.97 -9.21
C THR A 23 -2.90 -13.44 -9.33
N GLY A 24 -2.08 -12.80 -10.17
CA GLY A 24 -2.20 -11.35 -10.44
C GLY A 24 -0.89 -10.60 -10.66
N ARG A 25 -0.93 -9.26 -10.61
CA ARG A 25 0.26 -8.39 -10.70
C ARG A 25 0.96 -8.30 -9.33
N HIS A 26 2.23 -7.89 -9.26
CA HIS A 26 3.02 -7.74 -8.01
C HIS A 26 2.57 -6.57 -7.10
N LEU A 27 1.27 -6.52 -6.77
CA LEU A 27 0.69 -5.62 -5.80
C LEU A 27 0.16 -6.47 -4.64
N TYR A 28 0.74 -6.27 -3.46
CA TYR A 28 0.41 -7.02 -2.25
C TYR A 28 -0.13 -6.09 -1.17
N LEU A 29 -0.91 -6.66 -0.26
CA LEU A 29 -1.38 -5.99 0.94
C LEU A 29 -0.73 -6.65 2.16
N TRP A 30 0.12 -5.92 2.87
CA TRP A 30 0.65 -6.33 4.16
C TRP A 30 -0.25 -5.83 5.28
N HIS A 31 -0.67 -6.75 6.14
CA HIS A 31 -1.40 -6.44 7.36
C HIS A 31 -0.67 -7.06 8.55
N GLY A 32 0.00 -6.22 9.33
CA GLY A 32 1.00 -6.67 10.30
C GLY A 32 1.79 -5.52 10.90
N ASP A 33 2.93 -5.82 11.50
CA ASP A 33 3.89 -4.80 11.92
C ASP A 33 4.67 -4.27 10.70
N PRO A 34 4.74 -2.94 10.48
CA PRO A 34 5.59 -2.36 9.44
C PRO A 34 7.07 -2.75 9.54
N GLU A 35 7.60 -2.93 10.76
CA GLU A 35 9.01 -3.29 10.95
C GLU A 35 9.33 -4.68 10.39
N VAL A 36 8.38 -5.62 10.46
CA VAL A 36 8.55 -6.97 9.93
C VAL A 36 8.66 -6.96 8.41
N VAL A 37 7.74 -6.29 7.70
CA VAL A 37 7.83 -6.19 6.23
C VAL A 37 9.05 -5.40 5.78
N GLU A 38 9.45 -4.40 6.55
CA GLU A 38 10.72 -3.72 6.32
C GLU A 38 11.87 -4.71 6.41
N ASN A 39 11.99 -5.50 7.47
CA ASN A 39 13.07 -6.49 7.63
C ASN A 39 13.09 -7.56 6.53
N ILE A 40 11.93 -7.95 5.99
CA ILE A 40 11.83 -8.87 4.86
C ILE A 40 12.42 -8.25 3.57
N VAL A 41 12.26 -6.94 3.37
CA VAL A 41 12.72 -6.25 2.15
C VAL A 41 14.16 -5.76 2.32
N PRO A 42 15.14 -6.24 1.54
CA PRO A 42 16.52 -5.75 1.61
C PRO A 42 16.61 -4.24 1.38
N PRO A 43 17.45 -3.51 2.14
CA PRO A 43 17.60 -2.05 1.97
C PRO A 43 17.96 -1.61 0.55
N SER A 44 18.68 -2.45 -0.21
CA SER A 44 19.05 -2.18 -1.59
C SER A 44 17.88 -2.18 -2.58
N LEU A 45 16.78 -2.86 -2.26
CA LEU A 45 15.55 -2.90 -3.06
C LEU A 45 14.46 -1.99 -2.50
N ARG A 46 14.55 -1.62 -1.23
CA ARG A 46 13.49 -0.92 -0.52
C ARG A 46 13.35 0.52 -0.97
N GLN A 47 12.13 0.92 -1.34
CA GLN A 47 11.73 2.31 -1.53
C GLN A 47 10.48 2.57 -0.67
N HIS A 48 10.31 3.80 -0.22
CA HIS A 48 9.17 4.19 0.61
C HIS A 48 8.33 5.27 -0.06
N LEU A 49 7.01 5.12 0.08
CA LEU A 49 6.02 6.14 -0.25
C LEU A 49 5.04 6.30 0.90
N ASP A 50 5.18 7.37 1.68
CA ASP A 50 4.19 7.73 2.69
C ASP A 50 3.13 8.66 2.09
N LEU A 51 1.90 8.17 1.97
CA LEU A 51 0.79 8.94 1.43
C LEU A 51 0.44 10.14 2.32
N ARG A 52 0.68 10.09 3.63
CA ARG A 52 0.44 11.22 4.56
C ARG A 52 1.48 12.32 4.39
N VAL A 53 2.68 11.98 3.93
CA VAL A 53 3.67 12.98 3.51
C VAL A 53 3.28 13.54 2.14
N LEU A 54 2.88 12.67 1.22
CA LEU A 54 2.46 13.07 -0.13
C LEU A 54 1.29 14.07 -0.10
N VAL A 55 0.29 13.89 0.77
CA VAL A 55 -0.84 14.84 0.85
C VAL A 55 -0.43 16.25 1.27
N ARG A 56 0.69 16.41 1.98
CA ARG A 56 1.20 17.72 2.38
C ARG A 56 1.78 18.50 1.20
N GLN A 57 2.08 17.81 0.09
CA GLN A 57 2.57 18.40 -1.15
C GLN A 57 1.43 18.82 -2.09
N LEU A 58 0.16 18.58 -1.69
CA LEU A 58 -0.97 18.99 -2.50
C LEU A 58 -0.97 20.51 -2.68
N PRO A 59 -1.29 21.02 -3.89
CA PRO A 59 -1.27 22.45 -4.17
C PRO A 59 -2.31 23.23 -3.35
N ARG A 60 -3.34 22.53 -2.86
CA ARG A 60 -4.39 23.08 -2.01
C ARG A 60 -5.11 21.98 -1.24
N THR A 61 -5.79 22.39 -0.16
CA THR A 61 -6.74 21.53 0.55
C THR A 61 -7.95 21.25 -0.34
N PRO A 62 -8.35 19.97 -0.53
CA PRO A 62 -9.54 19.64 -1.30
C PRO A 62 -10.82 20.07 -0.59
N TYR A 63 -11.80 20.59 -1.33
CA TYR A 63 -13.09 21.01 -0.78
C TYR A 63 -14.12 19.87 -0.73
N ALA A 64 -13.90 18.81 -1.52
CA ALA A 64 -14.79 17.66 -1.60
C ALA A 64 -14.02 16.34 -1.77
N ALA A 65 -14.65 15.22 -1.43
CA ALA A 65 -14.03 13.89 -1.51
C ALA A 65 -13.61 13.50 -2.94
N ALA A 66 -14.42 13.85 -3.96
CA ALA A 66 -14.07 13.58 -5.36
C ALA A 66 -12.86 14.39 -5.82
N GLU A 67 -12.70 15.61 -5.31
CA GLU A 67 -11.52 16.43 -5.56
C GLU A 67 -10.29 15.83 -4.87
N ALA A 68 -10.42 15.45 -3.60
CA ALA A 68 -9.35 14.76 -2.86
C ALA A 68 -8.89 13.51 -3.61
N GLN A 69 -9.83 12.68 -4.08
CA GLN A 69 -9.53 11.49 -4.87
C GLN A 69 -8.71 11.82 -6.12
N ARG A 70 -9.12 12.84 -6.89
CA ARG A 70 -8.43 13.26 -8.12
C ARG A 70 -7.03 13.80 -7.84
N LEU A 71 -6.90 14.66 -6.83
CA LEU A 71 -5.63 15.28 -6.45
C LEU A 71 -4.64 14.22 -5.92
N LEU A 72 -5.09 13.34 -5.02
CA LEU A 72 -4.26 12.25 -4.52
C LEU A 72 -3.82 11.31 -5.63
N ARG A 73 -4.73 10.95 -6.54
CA ARG A 73 -4.38 10.10 -7.70
C ARG A 73 -3.29 10.75 -8.54
N ALA A 74 -3.41 12.04 -8.84
CA ALA A 74 -2.43 12.76 -9.65
C ALA A 74 -1.04 12.82 -8.99
N GLU A 75 -0.98 13.09 -7.69
CA GLU A 75 0.30 13.08 -6.97
C GLU A 75 0.91 11.68 -6.87
N ILE A 76 0.10 10.65 -6.65
CA ILE A 76 0.56 9.25 -6.68
C ILE A 76 1.14 8.92 -8.06
N GLU A 77 0.43 9.28 -9.14
CA GLU A 77 0.91 9.05 -10.52
C GLU A 77 2.20 9.82 -10.83
N ARG A 78 2.39 11.02 -10.26
CA ARG A 78 3.64 11.77 -10.38
C ARG A 78 4.77 11.07 -9.63
N GLU A 79 4.59 10.78 -8.35
CA GLU A 79 5.61 10.15 -7.51
C GLU A 79 5.99 8.77 -8.07
N LEU A 80 5.02 7.95 -8.48
CA LEU A 80 5.30 6.64 -9.08
C LEU A 80 6.15 6.76 -10.35
N ARG A 81 5.95 7.80 -11.18
CA ARG A 81 6.81 8.05 -12.36
C ARG A 81 8.24 8.39 -11.96
N GLU A 82 8.43 9.18 -10.92
CA GLU A 82 9.75 9.51 -10.38
C GLU A 82 10.44 8.27 -9.78
N GLN A 83 9.68 7.37 -9.15
CA GLN A 83 10.19 6.11 -8.62
C GLN A 83 10.65 5.15 -9.73
N MET A 84 10.06 5.21 -10.94
CA MET A 84 10.44 4.31 -12.04
C MET A 84 11.90 4.45 -12.47
N THR A 85 12.52 5.61 -12.24
CA THR A 85 13.89 5.91 -12.68
C THR A 85 14.94 5.66 -11.60
N ARG A 86 14.55 5.41 -10.34
CA ARG A 86 15.49 5.31 -9.21
C ARG A 86 16.28 4.01 -9.21
N ALA A 87 15.63 2.89 -9.48
CA ALA A 87 16.24 1.57 -9.41
C ALA A 87 15.62 0.59 -10.41
N PRO A 88 16.43 -0.29 -11.04
CA PRO A 88 15.93 -1.26 -11.99
C PRO A 88 15.06 -2.33 -11.31
N HIS A 89 15.45 -2.80 -10.13
CA HIS A 89 14.67 -3.69 -9.27
C HIS A 89 14.32 -2.95 -7.97
N GLN A 90 13.07 -3.02 -7.54
CA GLN A 90 12.64 -2.35 -6.31
C GLN A 90 11.37 -2.95 -5.71
N VAL A 91 11.24 -2.79 -4.41
CA VAL A 91 10.02 -3.04 -3.64
C VAL A 91 9.60 -1.70 -3.05
N LEU A 92 8.45 -1.19 -3.49
CA LEU A 92 7.87 0.05 -2.98
C LEU A 92 6.92 -0.27 -1.82
N LEU A 93 7.34 0.11 -0.62
CA LEU A 93 6.51 0.07 0.59
C LEU A 93 5.66 1.34 0.66
N VAL A 94 4.35 1.19 0.60
CA VAL A 94 3.40 2.30 0.62
C VAL A 94 2.71 2.33 1.99
N SER A 95 2.88 3.42 2.74
CA SER A 95 2.22 3.64 4.02
C SER A 95 1.14 4.72 3.94
N GLY A 96 0.32 4.85 4.98
CA GLY A 96 -0.80 5.81 4.98
C GLY A 96 -1.97 5.39 4.07
N CYS A 97 -2.12 4.09 3.83
CA CYS A 97 -3.12 3.52 2.92
C CYS A 97 -4.59 3.82 3.31
N SER A 98 -4.85 4.25 4.54
CA SER A 98 -6.17 4.75 4.96
C SER A 98 -6.68 5.90 4.09
N LEU A 99 -5.79 6.70 3.48
CA LEU A 99 -6.16 7.73 2.52
C LEU A 99 -6.74 7.16 1.22
N LEU A 100 -6.21 6.02 0.76
CA LEU A 100 -6.72 5.35 -0.44
C LEU A 100 -8.14 4.84 -0.20
N ALA A 101 -8.38 4.19 0.94
CA ALA A 101 -9.69 3.69 1.32
C ALA A 101 -10.69 4.84 1.56
N ARG A 102 -10.30 5.84 2.37
CA ARG A 102 -11.14 6.98 2.76
C ARG A 102 -11.66 7.77 1.56
N TYR A 103 -10.78 8.05 0.58
CA TYR A 103 -11.14 8.83 -0.61
C TYR A 103 -11.44 7.96 -1.83
N ARG A 104 -11.54 6.63 -1.65
CA ARG A 104 -11.79 5.65 -2.73
C ARG A 104 -10.85 5.85 -3.93
N VAL A 105 -9.58 6.10 -3.66
CA VAL A 105 -8.57 6.30 -4.70
C VAL A 105 -8.38 4.98 -5.46
N PRO A 106 -8.50 4.97 -6.79
CA PRO A 106 -8.34 3.74 -7.56
C PRO A 106 -6.89 3.25 -7.49
N LEU A 107 -6.68 1.93 -7.35
CA LEU A 107 -5.35 1.32 -7.32
C LEU A 107 -4.67 1.19 -8.69
N ARG A 108 -5.33 1.64 -9.76
CA ARG A 108 -4.83 1.59 -11.14
C ARG A 108 -3.40 2.17 -11.31
N PRO A 109 -3.00 3.28 -10.67
CA PRO A 109 -1.63 3.77 -10.76
C PRO A 109 -0.60 2.74 -10.28
N PHE A 110 -0.85 2.09 -9.14
CA PHE A 110 0.03 1.05 -8.61
C PHE A 110 0.07 -0.17 -9.53
N TYR A 111 -1.08 -0.62 -10.05
CA TYR A 111 -1.11 -1.70 -11.04
C TYR A 111 -0.36 -1.38 -12.33
N SER A 112 -0.22 -0.10 -12.69
CA SER A 112 0.53 0.33 -13.87
C SER A 112 2.03 0.46 -13.57
N PHE A 113 2.39 0.63 -12.30
CA PHE A 113 3.76 0.72 -11.84
C PHE A 113 4.43 -0.65 -11.64
N VAL A 114 3.70 -1.64 -11.12
CA VAL A 114 4.23 -3.00 -10.90
C VAL A 114 4.64 -3.65 -12.22
N SER A 115 5.71 -4.44 -12.15
CA SER A 115 6.23 -5.23 -13.27
C SER A 115 7.09 -6.37 -12.74
N ASP A 116 7.68 -7.19 -13.60
CA ASP A 116 8.53 -8.32 -13.19
C ASP A 116 9.79 -7.92 -12.40
N ARG A 117 10.03 -6.62 -12.26
CA ARG A 117 11.15 -6.03 -11.53
C ARG A 117 10.70 -5.14 -10.36
N ARG A 118 9.40 -4.92 -10.21
CA ARG A 118 8.84 -3.91 -9.32
C ARG A 118 7.66 -4.47 -8.59
N VAL A 119 7.81 -4.56 -7.28
CA VAL A 119 6.77 -4.99 -6.36
C VAL A 119 6.25 -3.77 -5.60
N VAL A 120 4.95 -3.71 -5.38
CA VAL A 120 4.33 -2.73 -4.47
C VAL A 120 3.71 -3.49 -3.31
N ILE A 121 3.97 -3.03 -2.10
CA ILE A 121 3.35 -3.55 -0.89
C ILE A 121 2.63 -2.40 -0.21
N LEU A 122 1.31 -2.47 -0.16
CA LEU A 122 0.49 -1.57 0.64
C LEU A 122 0.57 -2.04 2.09
N VAL A 123 1.03 -1.18 2.99
CA VAL A 123 1.26 -1.51 4.39
C VAL A 123 0.13 -0.93 5.24
N ILE A 124 -0.63 -1.80 5.90
CA ILE A 124 -1.61 -1.45 6.91
C ILE A 124 -1.09 -1.96 8.27
N PRO A 125 -0.65 -1.07 9.17
CA PRO A 125 -0.27 -1.47 10.51
C PRO A 125 -1.45 -2.09 11.26
N ARG A 126 -1.22 -3.19 12.01
CA ARG A 126 -2.26 -3.79 12.88
C ARG A 126 -2.87 -2.76 13.84
N GLN A 127 -2.09 -1.79 14.33
CA GLN A 127 -2.60 -0.74 15.22
C GLN A 127 -3.71 0.13 14.58
N GLU A 128 -3.76 0.23 13.25
CA GLU A 128 -4.83 0.98 12.55
C GLU A 128 -6.14 0.20 12.48
N SER A 129 -6.08 -1.14 12.45
CA SER A 129 -7.24 -2.02 12.28
C SER A 129 -7.73 -2.67 13.58
N GLU A 130 -6.86 -2.83 14.56
CA GLU A 130 -7.17 -3.42 15.87
C GLU A 130 -7.42 -2.32 16.92
N PHE A 131 -7.54 -1.07 16.49
CA PHE A 131 -7.83 0.05 17.37
C PHE A 131 -9.17 -0.17 18.10
N ILE A 132 -9.08 -0.31 19.42
CA ILE A 132 -10.25 -0.36 20.31
C ILE A 132 -10.55 1.07 20.74
N PRO A 133 -11.70 1.66 20.34
CA PRO A 133 -12.06 2.98 20.80
C PRO A 133 -12.22 3.01 22.33
N PRO A 134 -11.85 4.12 22.99
CA PRO A 134 -12.15 4.30 24.40
C PRO A 134 -13.67 4.18 24.64
N ALA A 135 -14.02 3.63 25.81
CA ALA A 135 -15.41 3.46 26.20
C ALA A 135 -16.14 4.80 26.18
N GLU A 136 -17.38 4.79 25.68
CA GLU A 136 -18.28 5.95 25.51
C GLU A 136 -18.01 6.84 24.28
N LEU A 137 -18.00 6.24 23.09
CA LEU A 137 -18.40 6.99 21.91
C LEU A 137 -19.92 7.19 21.94
N PRO A 138 -20.43 8.42 21.70
CA PRO A 138 -21.86 8.64 21.52
C PRO A 138 -22.42 7.69 20.46
N GLY A 139 -23.64 7.17 20.65
CA GLY A 139 -24.23 6.14 19.77
C GLY A 139 -24.40 6.56 18.29
N PHE A 140 -24.24 7.84 17.96
CA PHE A 140 -24.21 8.34 16.58
C PHE A 140 -22.81 8.25 15.92
N ILE A 141 -21.76 7.93 16.70
CA ILE A 141 -20.40 7.69 16.19
C ILE A 141 -20.20 6.18 16.07
N ARG A 142 -19.99 5.72 14.84
CA ARG A 142 -19.53 4.35 14.57
C ARG A 142 -18.14 4.43 13.98
N LEU A 143 -17.16 3.88 14.69
CA LEU A 143 -15.84 3.64 14.13
C LEU A 143 -15.82 2.23 13.55
N ASP A 144 -15.26 2.10 12.35
CA ASP A 144 -14.95 0.82 11.72
C ASP A 144 -13.43 0.75 11.52
N PRO A 145 -12.69 0.24 12.51
CA PRO A 145 -11.23 0.09 12.43
C PRO A 145 -10.80 -0.78 11.25
N ALA A 146 -11.60 -1.79 10.91
CA ALA A 146 -11.31 -2.73 9.83
C ALA A 146 -11.62 -2.16 8.43
N ALA A 147 -12.20 -0.97 8.32
CA ALA A 147 -12.66 -0.39 7.05
C ALA A 147 -11.54 -0.30 6.00
N THR A 148 -10.35 0.15 6.39
CA THR A 148 -9.21 0.30 5.47
C THR A 148 -8.75 -1.06 4.95
N PHE A 149 -8.53 -2.02 5.85
CA PHE A 149 -8.11 -3.36 5.49
C PHE A 149 -9.15 -4.06 4.62
N THR A 150 -10.42 -4.00 4.99
CA THR A 150 -11.53 -4.61 4.24
C THR A 150 -11.67 -3.99 2.83
N ALA A 151 -11.58 -2.67 2.72
CA ALA A 151 -11.69 -1.99 1.43
C ALA A 151 -10.53 -2.36 0.48
N LEU A 152 -9.30 -2.41 0.99
CA LEU A 152 -8.11 -2.67 0.17
C LEU A 152 -7.92 -4.16 -0.13
N SER A 153 -8.19 -5.06 0.82
CA SER A 153 -8.17 -6.51 0.57
C SER A 153 -9.16 -6.89 -0.52
N ARG A 154 -10.38 -6.33 -0.51
CA ARG A 154 -11.37 -6.53 -1.57
C ARG A 154 -10.93 -5.97 -2.92
N ALA A 155 -10.22 -4.84 -2.93
CA ALA A 155 -9.77 -4.19 -4.17
C ALA A 155 -8.55 -4.90 -4.81
N ILE A 156 -7.73 -5.56 -4.00
CA ILE A 156 -6.52 -6.27 -4.43
C ILE A 156 -6.81 -7.75 -4.74
N GLY A 157 -7.71 -8.38 -3.99
CA GLY A 157 -7.97 -9.82 -4.01
C GLY A 157 -7.27 -10.53 -2.86
N GLU A 158 -7.96 -11.48 -2.23
CA GLU A 158 -7.53 -12.17 -1.01
C GLU A 158 -6.21 -12.92 -1.19
N GLN A 159 -5.93 -13.41 -2.39
CA GLN A 159 -4.71 -14.14 -2.72
C GLN A 159 -3.43 -13.31 -2.61
N SER A 160 -3.52 -11.98 -2.72
CA SER A 160 -2.36 -11.08 -2.57
C SER A 160 -2.31 -10.39 -1.21
N VAL A 161 -3.12 -10.84 -0.25
CA VAL A 161 -3.04 -10.42 1.14
C VAL A 161 -2.00 -11.28 1.87
N VAL A 162 -1.09 -10.61 2.57
CA VAL A 162 -0.06 -11.18 3.43
C VAL A 162 -0.42 -10.81 4.86
N GLN A 163 -0.65 -11.83 5.67
CA GLN A 163 -0.99 -11.70 7.09
C GLN A 163 0.20 -12.17 7.92
N ASP A 164 0.65 -11.30 8.80
CA ASP A 164 1.61 -11.54 9.87
C ASP A 164 0.87 -11.61 11.19
#